data_AF-A0AAU4T932-F1
#
_entry.id   AF-A0AAU4T932-F1
#
_cell.length_a   1.000
_cell.length_b   1.000
_cell.length_c   1.000
_cell.angle_alpha   90.00
_cell.angle_beta   90.00
_cell.angle_gamma   90.00
#
_symmetry.space_group_name_H-M   'P 1'
#
loop_
_entity.id
_entity.type
_entity.pdbx_description
1 polymer ?
#
loop_
_entity_poly.entity_id
_entity_poly.type
_entity_poly.pdbx_seq_one_letter_code
_entity_poly.pdbx_strand_id
1 'polypeptide(L)'
;MEVTFQQTSPNPYAVVERGDIELQFFGLKQHEPTESYSTCYVLTDDVDGLHESFRAGLKAAYGKIPTRGLPRIGALKDMSYGMRQFLMTDPGGNCIRIGQPTSEDQHHRPAPKETFARALHHASLLADSKEDPAAAAKVIDRVLRLEDERPTPAQLLRLLVLRADVAGRLGDVDTAASALAEAAAVAAQLGAQERESVQDDLERLAELQA
;
A
#
# COMPACT_ATOMS: atom_id res chain seq x y z
N MET A 1 14.36 3.91 -14.33
CA MET A 1 13.86 3.26 -15.54
C MET A 1 14.44 4.00 -16.73
N GLU A 2 14.94 3.26 -17.70
CA GLU A 2 15.44 3.77 -18.98
C GLU A 2 14.34 3.62 -20.03
N VAL A 3 14.17 4.59 -20.92
CA VAL A 3 13.26 4.47 -22.07
C VAL A 3 14.06 3.91 -23.23
N THR A 4 13.84 2.65 -23.58
CA THR A 4 14.61 1.95 -24.63
C THR A 4 13.96 2.03 -26.00
N PHE A 5 12.65 2.34 -26.05
CA PHE A 5 11.95 2.61 -27.29
C PHE A 5 10.80 3.60 -27.08
N GLN A 6 10.60 4.51 -28.03
CA GLN A 6 9.44 5.39 -28.07
C GLN A 6 9.01 5.69 -29.50
N GLN A 7 7.73 5.49 -29.80
CA GLN A 7 7.08 5.83 -31.06
C GLN A 7 5.81 6.62 -30.77
N THR A 8 5.56 7.71 -31.51
CA THR A 8 4.35 8.54 -31.37
C THR A 8 3.34 8.33 -32.50
N SER A 9 3.79 7.89 -33.68
CA SER A 9 2.98 7.69 -34.88
C SER A 9 3.57 6.57 -35.75
N PRO A 10 2.76 5.77 -36.47
CA PRO A 10 1.29 5.79 -36.51
C PRO A 10 0.63 5.17 -35.28
N ASN A 11 1.35 4.30 -34.56
CA ASN A 11 0.86 3.60 -33.37
C ASN A 11 1.72 4.03 -32.17
N PRO A 12 1.19 4.82 -31.22
CA PRO A 12 1.97 5.20 -30.05
C PRO A 12 2.40 3.96 -29.28
N TYR A 13 3.70 3.89 -28.94
CA TYR A 13 4.30 2.75 -28.27
C TYR A 13 5.50 3.21 -27.46
N ALA A 14 5.72 2.62 -26.29
CA ALA A 14 6.89 2.90 -25.47
C ALA A 14 7.36 1.63 -24.77
N VAL A 15 8.68 1.49 -24.64
CA VAL A 15 9.31 0.44 -23.84
C VAL A 15 10.18 1.11 -22.80
N VAL A 16 10.04 0.64 -21.55
CA VAL A 16 10.89 1.06 -20.45
C VAL A 16 11.50 -0.15 -19.77
N GLU A 17 12.76 -0.01 -19.38
CA GLU A 17 13.54 -1.08 -18.76
C GLU A 17 14.09 -0.66 -17.40
N ARG A 18 14.22 -1.65 -16.51
CA ARG A 18 14.94 -1.55 -15.24
C ARG A 18 15.48 -2.92 -14.86
N GLY A 19 16.79 -3.10 -14.97
CA GLY A 19 17.40 -4.42 -14.76
C GLY A 19 16.76 -5.43 -15.72
N ASP A 20 16.28 -6.55 -15.19
CA ASP A 20 15.62 -7.60 -15.98
C ASP A 20 14.11 -7.35 -16.21
N ILE A 21 13.59 -6.18 -15.80
CA ILE A 21 12.18 -5.82 -15.97
C ILE A 21 12.03 -4.95 -17.21
N GLU A 22 11.28 -5.43 -18.20
CA GLU A 22 10.86 -4.69 -19.39
C GLU A 22 9.34 -4.51 -19.38
N LEU A 23 8.87 -3.26 -19.43
CA LEU A 23 7.46 -2.92 -19.55
C LEU A 23 7.20 -2.26 -20.90
N GLN A 24 6.26 -2.82 -21.67
CA GLN A 24 5.88 -2.31 -22.97
C GLN A 24 4.46 -1.73 -22.92
N PHE A 25 4.29 -0.53 -23.46
CA PHE A 25 3.05 0.23 -23.45
C PHE A 25 2.63 0.52 -24.88
N PHE A 26 1.33 0.44 -25.14
CA PHE A 26 0.73 0.89 -26.39
C PHE A 26 -0.27 2.03 -26.12
N GLY A 27 -0.43 2.92 -27.10
CA GLY A 27 -1.42 3.98 -27.04
C GLY A 27 -2.81 3.46 -27.39
N LEU A 28 -3.77 3.67 -26.49
CA LEU A 28 -5.19 3.41 -26.73
C LEU A 28 -5.96 4.74 -26.81
N LYS A 29 -6.66 4.97 -27.92
CA LYS A 29 -7.52 6.16 -28.08
C LYS A 29 -8.70 6.07 -27.12
N GLN A 30 -9.09 7.21 -26.53
CA GLN A 30 -10.22 7.32 -25.59
C GLN A 30 -10.07 6.44 -24.35
N HIS A 31 -8.84 6.14 -23.95
CA HIS A 31 -8.56 5.46 -22.69
C HIS A 31 -8.83 6.39 -21.52
N GLU A 32 -9.71 5.97 -20.61
CA GLU A 32 -9.98 6.64 -19.35
C GLU A 32 -9.16 5.98 -18.23
N PRO A 33 -8.08 6.62 -17.72
CA PRO A 33 -7.19 6.01 -16.74
C PRO A 33 -7.91 5.53 -15.47
N THR A 34 -8.97 6.21 -15.05
CA THR A 34 -9.75 5.85 -13.86
C THR A 34 -10.61 4.61 -14.04
N GLU A 35 -10.81 4.14 -15.27
CA GLU A 35 -11.58 2.93 -15.60
C GLU A 35 -10.68 1.79 -16.09
N SER A 36 -9.36 1.93 -15.95
CA SER A 36 -8.40 0.92 -16.40
C SER A 36 -8.49 -0.36 -15.58
N TYR A 37 -8.60 -1.50 -16.27
CA TYR A 37 -8.47 -2.84 -15.69
C TYR A 37 -7.07 -3.45 -15.92
N SER A 38 -6.18 -2.70 -16.55
CA SER A 38 -4.85 -3.17 -16.93
C SER A 38 -3.99 -3.44 -15.70
N THR A 39 -3.37 -4.61 -15.65
CA THR A 39 -2.47 -4.98 -14.56
C THR A 39 -1.35 -5.88 -15.06
N CYS A 40 -0.19 -5.79 -14.41
CA CYS A 40 0.88 -6.77 -14.53
C CYS A 40 1.43 -7.13 -13.15
N TYR A 41 2.08 -8.29 -13.07
CA TYR A 41 2.78 -8.72 -11.88
C TYR A 41 4.26 -8.84 -12.18
N VAL A 42 5.09 -8.13 -11.42
CA VAL A 42 6.55 -8.21 -11.44
C VAL A 42 7.00 -9.01 -10.22
N LEU A 43 7.64 -10.15 -10.47
CA LEU A 43 8.32 -10.93 -9.42
C LEU A 43 9.75 -10.44 -9.27
N THR A 44 10.21 -10.33 -8.04
CA THR A 44 11.57 -9.87 -7.70
C THR A 44 12.07 -10.56 -6.43
N ASP A 45 13.37 -10.53 -6.22
CA ASP A 45 14.08 -10.90 -5.00
C ASP A 45 14.45 -9.71 -4.11
N ASP A 46 14.19 -8.47 -4.56
CA ASP A 46 14.45 -7.22 -3.83
C ASP A 46 13.23 -6.28 -3.89
N VAL A 47 12.11 -6.72 -3.30
CA VAL A 47 10.88 -5.91 -3.32
C VAL A 47 11.02 -4.61 -2.53
N ASP A 48 11.73 -4.62 -1.42
CA ASP A 48 12.01 -3.45 -0.57
C ASP A 48 12.86 -2.41 -1.33
N GLY A 49 13.95 -2.83 -1.98
CA GLY A 49 14.78 -1.93 -2.79
C GLY A 49 14.05 -1.37 -4.01
N LEU A 50 13.17 -2.16 -4.64
CA LEU A 50 12.28 -1.64 -5.68
C LEU A 50 11.33 -0.59 -5.09
N HIS A 51 10.64 -0.87 -3.98
CA HIS A 51 9.68 0.06 -3.35
C HIS A 51 10.32 1.41 -3.03
N GLU A 52 11.48 1.42 -2.36
CA GLU A 52 12.23 2.63 -2.05
C GLU A 52 12.59 3.43 -3.31
N SER A 53 13.05 2.74 -4.36
CA SER A 53 13.41 3.38 -5.62
C SER A 53 12.20 4.02 -6.31
N PHE A 54 11.05 3.35 -6.29
CA PHE A 54 9.80 3.89 -6.83
C PHE A 54 9.33 5.11 -6.03
N ARG A 55 9.38 5.06 -4.69
CA ARG A 55 9.05 6.18 -3.80
C ARG A 55 9.95 7.39 -4.06
N ALA A 56 11.26 7.19 -4.12
CA ALA A 56 12.22 8.25 -4.39
C ALA A 56 11.99 8.89 -5.77
N GLY A 57 11.76 8.07 -6.81
CA GLY A 57 11.44 8.55 -8.15
C GLY A 57 10.13 9.36 -8.21
N LEU A 58 9.07 8.87 -7.56
CA LEU A 58 7.80 9.57 -7.47
C LEU A 58 7.94 10.90 -6.71
N LYS A 59 8.67 10.91 -5.58
CA LYS A 59 8.94 12.14 -4.82
C LYS A 59 9.72 13.15 -5.65
N ALA A 60 10.72 12.71 -6.40
CA ALA A 60 11.50 13.59 -7.28
C ALA A 60 10.64 14.17 -8.42
N ALA A 61 9.75 13.37 -9.02
CA ALA A 61 8.90 13.79 -10.14
C ALA A 61 7.71 14.67 -9.73
N TYR A 62 7.10 14.39 -8.57
CA TYR A 62 5.84 15.02 -8.13
C TYR A 62 6.01 15.93 -6.90
N GLY A 63 7.21 16.04 -6.35
CA GLY A 63 7.51 16.78 -5.12
C GLY A 63 7.03 16.10 -3.83
N LYS A 64 6.30 14.99 -3.94
CA LYS A 64 5.75 14.18 -2.85
C LYS A 64 5.52 12.74 -3.30
N ILE A 65 5.31 11.83 -2.35
CA ILE A 65 4.90 10.45 -2.65
C ILE A 65 3.38 10.44 -2.80
N PRO A 66 2.83 10.18 -3.99
CA PRO A 66 1.40 10.20 -4.19
C PRO A 66 0.79 8.90 -3.63
N THR A 67 -0.07 9.04 -2.62
CA THR A 67 -0.78 7.92 -1.98
C THR A 67 -2.24 7.80 -2.45
N ARG A 68 -2.70 8.75 -3.28
CA ARG A 68 -4.07 8.84 -3.78
C ARG A 68 -4.12 9.38 -5.21
N GLY A 69 -5.20 9.06 -5.93
CA GLY A 69 -5.37 9.46 -7.31
C GLY A 69 -4.45 8.69 -8.26
N LEU A 70 -4.08 9.33 -9.37
CA LEU A 70 -3.16 8.80 -10.36
C LEU A 70 -1.99 9.78 -10.58
N PRO A 71 -0.74 9.30 -10.59
CA PRO A 71 -0.31 7.98 -10.13
C PRO A 71 -0.48 7.83 -8.60
N ARG A 72 -0.42 6.60 -8.08
CA ARG A 72 -0.33 6.34 -6.63
C ARG A 72 0.55 5.13 -6.34
N ILE A 73 1.13 5.10 -5.15
CA ILE A 73 1.86 3.94 -4.62
C ILE A 73 1.30 3.55 -3.24
N GLY A 74 1.08 2.26 -3.06
CA GLY A 74 0.63 1.66 -1.80
C GLY A 74 1.80 1.29 -0.89
N ALA A 75 1.47 0.96 0.36
CA ALA A 75 2.42 0.45 1.33
C ALA A 75 2.99 -0.91 0.91
N LEU A 76 4.24 -1.15 1.28
CA LEU A 76 4.86 -2.47 1.22
C LEU A 76 4.42 -3.29 2.43
N LYS A 77 4.02 -4.55 2.20
CA LYS A 77 3.56 -5.42 3.28
C LYS A 77 3.63 -6.89 2.92
N ASP A 78 3.61 -7.71 3.96
CA ASP A 78 3.44 -9.15 3.86
C ASP A 78 1.97 -9.53 3.68
N MET A 79 1.72 -10.41 2.72
CA MET A 79 0.40 -10.90 2.35
C MET A 79 0.11 -12.25 3.01
N SER A 80 -1.18 -12.53 3.23
CA SER A 80 -1.61 -13.80 3.84
C SER A 80 -1.27 -15.05 3.03
N TYR A 81 -0.88 -14.89 1.76
CA TYR A 81 -0.52 -15.95 0.84
C TYR A 81 0.99 -16.01 0.55
N GLY A 82 1.83 -15.54 1.47
CA GLY A 82 3.27 -15.78 1.39
C GLY A 82 4.00 -14.94 0.34
N MET A 83 3.55 -13.69 0.14
CA MET A 83 4.20 -12.71 -0.72
C MET A 83 4.44 -11.43 0.07
N ARG A 84 5.62 -10.81 -0.05
CA ARG A 84 5.83 -9.41 0.32
C ARG A 84 5.64 -8.56 -0.92
N GLN A 85 4.72 -7.59 -0.90
CA GLN A 85 4.40 -6.82 -2.11
C GLN A 85 3.88 -5.41 -1.83
N PHE A 86 4.03 -4.56 -2.84
CA PHE A 86 3.34 -3.28 -2.94
C PHE A 86 2.62 -3.15 -4.29
N LEU A 87 1.67 -2.23 -4.37
CA LEU A 87 0.94 -1.90 -5.59
C LEU A 87 1.30 -0.48 -6.00
N MET A 88 1.49 -0.26 -7.29
CA MET A 88 1.59 1.07 -7.87
C MET A 88 0.58 1.19 -9.00
N THR A 89 -0.13 2.30 -9.06
CA THR A 89 -0.93 2.68 -10.23
C THR A 89 -0.23 3.82 -10.95
N ASP A 90 0.05 3.62 -12.24
CA ASP A 90 0.71 4.64 -13.06
C ASP A 90 -0.28 5.75 -13.49
N PRO A 91 0.18 6.81 -14.19
CA PRO A 91 -0.72 7.88 -14.67
C PRO A 91 -1.76 7.40 -15.68
N GLY A 92 -1.53 6.28 -16.37
CA GLY A 92 -2.47 5.64 -17.28
C GLY A 92 -3.47 4.71 -16.58
N GLY A 93 -3.42 4.61 -15.26
CA GLY A 93 -4.31 3.73 -14.50
C GLY A 93 -3.87 2.26 -14.48
N ASN A 94 -2.73 1.90 -15.06
CA ASN A 94 -2.25 0.52 -15.01
C ASN A 94 -1.81 0.17 -13.59
N CYS A 95 -2.32 -0.94 -13.06
CA CYS A 95 -1.95 -1.44 -11.74
C CYS A 95 -0.77 -2.43 -11.84
N ILE A 96 0.41 -1.97 -11.43
CA ILE A 96 1.63 -2.76 -11.39
C ILE A 96 1.77 -3.35 -9.99
N ARG A 97 1.68 -4.68 -9.88
CA ARG A 97 1.90 -5.43 -8.64
C ARG A 97 3.35 -5.87 -8.61
N ILE A 98 4.07 -5.52 -7.56
CA ILE A 98 5.49 -5.87 -7.43
C ILE A 98 5.63 -6.69 -6.15
N GLY A 99 6.12 -7.92 -6.27
CA GLY A 99 6.15 -8.84 -5.15
C GLY A 99 7.29 -9.85 -5.15
N GLN A 100 7.62 -10.28 -3.95
CA GLN A 100 8.65 -11.26 -3.63
C GLN A 100 8.04 -12.42 -2.84
N PRO A 101 8.24 -13.68 -3.27
CA PRO A 101 7.82 -14.83 -2.48
C PRO A 101 8.53 -14.88 -1.13
N THR A 102 7.75 -15.05 -0.06
CA THR A 102 8.25 -15.28 1.32
C THR A 102 7.92 -16.68 1.84
N SER A 103 7.25 -17.50 1.04
CA SER A 103 6.82 -18.86 1.35
C SER A 103 6.68 -19.67 0.07
N GLU A 104 7.00 -20.97 0.13
CA GLU A 104 6.72 -21.90 -0.97
C GLU A 104 5.21 -22.16 -1.12
N ASP A 105 4.47 -22.12 -0.01
CA ASP A 105 3.02 -22.19 -0.02
C ASP A 105 2.40 -20.81 -0.27
N GLN A 106 1.79 -20.65 -1.44
CA GLN A 106 1.11 -19.44 -1.88
C GLN A 106 -0.42 -19.50 -1.71
N HIS A 107 -0.95 -20.45 -0.94
CA HIS A 107 -2.36 -20.46 -0.61
C HIS A 107 -2.70 -19.37 0.41
N HIS A 108 -3.89 -18.79 0.27
CA HIS A 108 -4.40 -17.86 1.28
C HIS A 108 -4.55 -18.56 2.63
N ARG A 109 -3.79 -18.08 3.61
CA ARG A 109 -3.98 -18.48 5.00
C ARG A 109 -5.36 -18.02 5.49
N PRO A 110 -6.03 -18.81 6.34
CA PRO A 110 -7.30 -18.41 6.93
C PRO A 110 -7.13 -17.12 7.73
N ALA A 111 -8.21 -16.35 7.82
CA ALA A 111 -8.21 -15.16 8.67
C ALA A 111 -7.86 -15.54 10.12
N PRO A 112 -7.11 -14.69 10.84
CA PRO A 112 -6.85 -14.88 12.27
C PRO A 112 -8.16 -15.03 13.06
N LYS A 113 -8.09 -15.71 14.19
CA LYS A 113 -9.27 -15.94 15.05
C LYS A 113 -9.41 -14.85 16.11
N GLU A 114 -8.29 -14.25 16.53
CA GLU A 114 -8.19 -13.22 17.55
C GLU A 114 -8.86 -11.93 17.07
N THR A 115 -9.62 -11.27 17.95
CA THR A 115 -10.51 -10.15 17.61
C THR A 115 -9.83 -9.06 16.79
N PHE A 116 -8.72 -8.51 17.30
CA PHE A 116 -8.00 -7.41 16.66
C PHE A 116 -7.19 -7.85 15.43
N ALA A 117 -6.59 -9.04 15.46
CA ALA A 117 -5.86 -9.59 14.31
C ALA A 117 -6.81 -9.85 13.13
N ARG A 118 -8.01 -10.36 13.41
CA ARG A 118 -9.07 -10.56 12.41
C ARG A 118 -9.58 -9.24 11.86
N ALA A 119 -9.77 -8.23 12.71
CA ALA A 119 -10.18 -6.89 12.29
C ALA A 119 -9.14 -6.26 11.36
N LEU A 120 -7.85 -6.31 11.73
CA LEU A 120 -6.74 -5.84 10.89
C LEU A 120 -6.71 -6.55 9.53
N HIS A 121 -6.83 -7.88 9.53
CA HIS A 121 -6.86 -8.68 8.30
C HIS A 121 -7.99 -8.23 7.35
N HIS A 122 -9.22 -8.10 7.85
CA HIS A 122 -10.35 -7.70 7.02
C HIS A 122 -10.29 -6.23 6.60
N ALA A 123 -9.88 -5.31 7.49
CA ALA A 123 -9.72 -3.91 7.15
C ALA A 123 -8.67 -3.71 6.06
N SER A 124 -7.53 -4.42 6.13
CA SER A 124 -6.49 -4.34 5.11
C SER A 124 -6.99 -4.87 3.75
N LEU A 125 -7.73 -5.98 3.74
CA LEU A 125 -8.35 -6.52 2.51
C LEU A 125 -9.35 -5.53 1.89
N LEU A 126 -10.19 -4.89 2.72
CA LEU A 126 -11.15 -3.90 2.25
C LEU A 126 -10.45 -2.68 1.66
N ALA A 127 -9.46 -2.15 2.37
CA ALA A 127 -8.74 -0.94 1.97
C ALA A 127 -7.94 -1.13 0.68
N ASP A 128 -7.21 -2.24 0.54
CA ASP A 128 -6.20 -2.39 -0.50
C ASP A 128 -6.59 -3.34 -1.63
N SER A 129 -7.36 -4.40 -1.35
CA SER A 129 -7.78 -5.35 -2.40
C SER A 129 -9.13 -5.01 -3.00
N LYS A 130 -10.06 -4.47 -2.21
CA LYS A 130 -11.40 -4.10 -2.66
C LYS A 130 -11.53 -2.61 -2.95
N GLU A 131 -10.48 -1.84 -2.65
CA GLU A 131 -10.47 -0.37 -2.74
C GLU A 131 -11.70 0.27 -2.07
N ASP A 132 -12.13 -0.30 -0.94
CA ASP A 132 -13.26 0.16 -0.12
C ASP A 132 -12.76 0.70 1.23
N PRO A 133 -12.19 1.92 1.25
CA PRO A 133 -11.68 2.54 2.48
C PRO A 133 -12.81 2.85 3.48
N ALA A 134 -14.05 3.05 3.01
CA ALA A 134 -15.20 3.32 3.88
C ALA A 134 -15.58 2.10 4.71
N ALA A 135 -15.62 0.91 4.11
CA ALA A 135 -15.86 -0.32 4.85
C ALA A 135 -14.69 -0.68 5.78
N ALA A 136 -13.45 -0.44 5.34
CA ALA A 136 -12.26 -0.63 6.19
C ALA A 136 -12.34 0.24 7.46
N ALA A 137 -12.66 1.53 7.33
CA ALA A 137 -12.84 2.44 8.45
C ALA A 137 -13.88 1.93 9.45
N LYS A 138 -15.04 1.45 8.97
CA LYS A 138 -16.10 0.89 9.83
C LYS A 138 -15.63 -0.32 10.65
N VAL A 139 -14.80 -1.18 10.07
CA VAL A 139 -14.23 -2.35 10.78
C VAL A 139 -13.29 -1.89 11.90
N ILE A 140 -12.43 -0.93 11.62
CA ILE A 140 -11.46 -0.40 12.59
C ILE A 140 -12.18 0.34 13.72
N ASP A 141 -13.10 1.25 13.38
CA ASP A 141 -13.87 2.05 14.35
C ASP A 141 -14.74 1.17 15.25
N ARG A 142 -15.18 0.01 14.76
CA ARG A 142 -15.90 -0.96 15.57
C ARG A 142 -14.99 -1.63 16.59
N VAL A 143 -13.80 -2.06 16.19
CA VAL A 143 -12.90 -2.82 17.08
C VAL A 143 -12.24 -1.91 18.12
N LEU A 144 -11.93 -0.66 17.78
CA LEU A 144 -11.36 0.33 18.72
C LEU A 144 -12.35 0.78 19.80
N ARG A 145 -13.66 0.59 19.59
CA ARG A 145 -14.71 0.91 20.58
C ARG A 145 -15.03 -0.23 21.55
N LEU A 146 -14.37 -1.37 21.45
CA LEU A 146 -14.60 -2.48 22.40
C LEU A 146 -14.11 -2.09 23.80
N GLU A 147 -14.95 -2.31 24.81
CA GLU A 147 -14.62 -1.97 26.21
C GLU A 147 -14.04 -3.16 26.99
N ASP A 148 -14.43 -4.39 26.64
CA ASP A 148 -14.05 -5.61 27.38
C ASP A 148 -12.68 -6.20 26.96
N GLU A 149 -12.15 -5.77 25.82
CA GLU A 149 -10.89 -6.25 25.26
C GLU A 149 -10.04 -5.05 24.82
N ARG A 150 -8.71 -5.19 24.81
CA ARG A 150 -7.79 -4.16 24.32
C ARG A 150 -6.76 -4.77 23.35
N PRO A 151 -6.42 -4.07 22.26
CA PRO A 151 -5.33 -4.51 21.39
C PRO A 151 -4.00 -4.42 22.14
N THR A 152 -3.06 -5.27 21.75
CA THR A 152 -1.64 -5.05 22.12
C THR A 152 -1.14 -3.70 21.55
N PRO A 153 -0.08 -3.09 22.11
CA PRO A 153 0.49 -1.84 21.57
C PRO A 153 0.80 -1.92 20.07
N ALA A 154 1.37 -3.04 19.61
CA ALA A 154 1.64 -3.30 18.20
C ALA A 154 0.36 -3.34 17.34
N GLN A 155 -0.70 -4.02 17.82
CA GLN A 155 -1.98 -4.05 17.12
C GLN A 155 -2.67 -2.68 17.10
N LEU A 156 -2.58 -1.92 18.19
CA LEU A 156 -3.15 -0.57 18.28
C LEU A 156 -2.48 0.36 17.27
N LEU A 157 -1.14 0.34 17.18
CA LEU A 157 -0.39 1.09 16.18
C LEU A 157 -0.88 0.76 14.77
N ARG A 158 -0.93 -0.53 14.42
CA ARG A 158 -1.41 -1.02 13.11
C ARG A 158 -2.82 -0.52 12.78
N LEU A 159 -3.72 -0.57 13.75
CA LEU A 159 -5.11 -0.11 13.57
C LEU A 159 -5.15 1.40 13.32
N LEU A 160 -4.40 2.18 14.07
CA LEU A 160 -4.37 3.64 13.96
C LEU A 160 -3.70 4.11 12.66
N VAL A 161 -2.58 3.49 12.27
CA VAL A 161 -1.90 3.77 10.99
C VAL A 161 -2.82 3.46 9.81
N LEU A 162 -3.47 2.30 9.81
CA LEU A 162 -4.43 1.95 8.77
C LEU A 162 -5.64 2.90 8.80
N ARG A 163 -6.10 3.32 9.99
CA ARG A 163 -7.23 4.24 10.13
C ARG A 163 -6.93 5.63 9.57
N ALA A 164 -5.71 6.13 9.80
CA ALA A 164 -5.21 7.38 9.28
C ALA A 164 -5.12 7.35 7.75
N ASP A 165 -4.59 6.27 7.19
CA ASP A 165 -4.50 6.08 5.74
C ASP A 165 -5.90 6.12 5.09
N VAL A 166 -6.83 5.29 5.56
CA VAL A 166 -8.19 5.25 4.99
C VAL A 166 -8.95 6.56 5.20
N ALA A 167 -8.74 7.27 6.32
CA ALA A 167 -9.27 8.62 6.52
C ALA A 167 -8.77 9.59 5.44
N GLY A 168 -7.45 9.58 5.18
CA GLY A 168 -6.83 10.40 4.14
C GLY A 168 -7.34 10.09 2.73
N ARG A 169 -7.59 8.81 2.43
CA ARG A 169 -8.21 8.36 1.15
C ARG A 169 -9.67 8.84 1.02
N LEU A 170 -10.40 8.95 2.13
CA LEU A 170 -11.79 9.44 2.18
C LEU A 170 -11.90 10.97 2.25
N GLY A 171 -10.78 11.69 2.43
CA GLY A 171 -10.78 13.14 2.61
C GLY A 171 -11.19 13.60 4.02
N ASP A 172 -11.25 12.68 4.99
CA ASP A 172 -11.54 12.97 6.40
C ASP A 172 -10.25 13.40 7.11
N VAL A 173 -9.91 14.68 6.97
CA VAL A 173 -8.63 15.25 7.45
C VAL A 173 -8.54 15.22 8.97
N ASP A 174 -9.63 15.49 9.68
CA ASP A 174 -9.64 15.55 11.14
C ASP A 174 -9.40 14.17 11.75
N THR A 175 -10.07 13.13 11.24
CA THR A 175 -9.83 11.77 11.72
C THR A 175 -8.44 11.28 11.32
N ALA A 176 -7.95 11.64 10.13
CA ALA A 176 -6.58 11.31 9.73
C ALA A 176 -5.57 11.91 10.71
N ALA A 177 -5.67 13.21 11.01
CA ALA A 177 -4.77 13.90 11.93
C ALA A 177 -4.84 13.32 13.36
N SER A 178 -6.04 13.05 13.86
CA SER A 178 -6.24 12.45 15.19
C SER A 178 -5.62 11.06 15.29
N ALA A 179 -5.89 10.19 14.31
CA ALA A 179 -5.34 8.84 14.27
C ALA A 179 -3.80 8.84 14.15
N LEU A 180 -3.22 9.76 13.37
CA LEU A 180 -1.75 9.92 13.26
C LEU A 180 -1.13 10.37 14.58
N ALA A 181 -1.77 11.30 15.30
CA ALA A 181 -1.27 11.77 16.59
C ALA A 181 -1.28 10.64 17.63
N GLU A 182 -2.37 9.86 17.67
CA GLU A 182 -2.48 8.71 18.57
C GLU A 182 -1.49 7.60 18.20
N ALA A 183 -1.34 7.30 16.90
CA ALA A 183 -0.35 6.34 16.40
C ALA A 183 1.07 6.73 16.82
N ALA A 184 1.43 8.01 16.71
CA ALA A 184 2.74 8.52 17.14
C ALA A 184 2.95 8.37 18.66
N ALA A 185 1.91 8.62 19.47
CA ALA A 185 1.97 8.43 20.91
C ALA A 185 2.19 6.96 21.30
N VAL A 186 1.54 6.03 20.60
CA VAL A 186 1.75 4.58 20.78
C VAL A 186 3.16 4.18 20.33
N ALA A 187 3.59 4.63 19.15
CA ALA A 187 4.92 4.35 18.59
C ALA A 187 6.05 4.78 19.53
N ALA A 188 5.89 5.88 20.27
CA ALA A 188 6.87 6.36 21.25
C ALA A 188 7.07 5.38 22.43
N GLN A 189 6.04 4.60 22.78
CA GLN A 189 6.03 3.73 23.96
C GLN A 189 6.46 2.28 23.67
N LEU A 190 6.59 1.89 22.40
CA LEU A 190 6.94 0.52 22.02
C LEU A 190 8.33 0.11 22.53
N GLY A 191 8.50 -1.16 22.89
CA GLY A 191 9.80 -1.78 23.13
C GLY A 191 10.56 -2.09 21.83
N ALA A 192 11.82 -2.52 21.93
CA ALA A 192 12.64 -2.85 20.75
C ALA A 192 12.04 -3.98 19.90
N GLN A 193 11.60 -5.07 20.55
CA GLN A 193 10.98 -6.21 19.87
C GLN A 193 9.63 -5.85 19.22
N GLU A 194 8.84 -4.98 19.86
CA GLU A 194 7.58 -4.51 19.28
C GLU A 194 7.86 -3.64 18.06
N ARG A 195 8.83 -2.72 18.13
CA ARG A 195 9.24 -1.87 16.99
C ARG A 195 9.69 -2.69 15.80
N GLU A 196 10.50 -3.72 16.01
CA GLU A 196 10.91 -4.66 14.95
C GLU A 196 9.68 -5.31 14.29
N SER A 197 8.70 -5.75 15.08
CA SER A 197 7.51 -6.39 14.55
C SER A 197 6.56 -5.46 13.77
N VAL A 198 6.67 -4.14 13.93
CA VAL A 198 5.80 -3.12 13.30
C VAL A 198 6.59 -2.11 12.47
N GLN A 199 7.78 -2.49 12.00
CA GLN A 199 8.65 -1.60 11.25
C GLN A 199 7.95 -1.00 10.01
N ASP A 200 7.28 -1.84 9.21
CA ASP A 200 6.51 -1.40 8.04
C ASP A 200 5.43 -0.35 8.42
N ASP A 201 4.78 -0.53 9.57
CA ASP A 201 3.75 0.38 10.08
C ASP A 201 4.34 1.72 10.54
N LEU A 202 5.54 1.71 11.12
CA LEU A 202 6.27 2.91 11.54
C LEU A 202 6.75 3.72 10.34
N GLU A 203 7.23 3.05 9.30
CA GLU A 203 7.61 3.69 8.05
C GLU A 203 6.38 4.32 7.39
N ARG A 204 5.26 3.61 7.35
CA ARG A 204 3.98 4.14 6.85
C ARG A 204 3.47 5.31 7.68
N LEU A 205 3.62 5.28 9.00
CA LEU A 205 3.26 6.41 9.86
C LEU A 205 4.05 7.67 9.49
N ALA A 206 5.38 7.53 9.33
CA ALA A 206 6.24 8.65 8.95
C ALA A 206 5.87 9.24 7.58
N GLU A 207 5.45 8.39 6.63
CA GLU A 207 4.96 8.84 5.32
C GLU A 207 3.70 9.69 5.39
N LEU A 208 2.73 9.25 6.19
CA LEU A 208 1.43 9.92 6.29
C LEU A 208 1.52 11.27 7.01
N GLN A 209 2.61 11.51 7.75
CA GLN A 209 2.89 12.77 8.43
C GLN A 209 3.65 13.79 7.58
N ALA A 210 4.25 13.36 6.47
CA ALA A 210 5.09 14.20 5.60
C ALA A 210 4.28 14.99 4.55
#